data_AF-A0A7W3Y5A3-F1
#
_entry.id   AF-A0A7W3Y5A3-F1
#
_cell.length_a   1.000
_cell.length_b   1.000
_cell.length_c   1.000
_cell.angle_alpha   90.00
_cell.angle_beta   90.00
_cell.angle_gamma   90.00
#
_symmetry.space_group_name_H-M   'P 1'
#
loop_
_entity.id
_entity.type
_entity.pdbx_description
1 polymer ?
#
loop_
_entity_poly.entity_id
_entity_poly.type
_entity_poly.pdbx_seq_one_letter_code
_entity_poly.pdbx_strand_id
1 'polypeptide(L)'
;MTYNPVDGGRTYSYDAFNRLSRVVKDGVTTNYWVNALGQRTYKAQGAPNASGYVYGLGGLLMAERSWDGSGWKNYLRLPNGELVGLVQGAGLYTVHTDHLGRPELVTNASQPAGWLASMSTSVLLQALTASPGRRNMDTLQAVTG
;
A
#
# COMPACT_ATOMS: atom_id res chain seq x y z
N MET A 1 -3.88 -23.90 -23.65
CA MET A 1 -2.54 -24.50 -23.48
C MET A 1 -1.92 -23.81 -22.28
N THR A 2 -1.87 -24.46 -21.13
CA THR A 2 -1.56 -23.82 -19.84
C THR A 2 -0.06 -23.90 -19.58
N TYR A 3 0.66 -22.82 -19.82
CA TYR A 3 2.05 -22.67 -19.40
C TYR A 3 2.05 -22.20 -17.94
N ASN A 4 2.64 -23.00 -17.05
CA ASN A 4 2.76 -22.70 -15.62
C ASN A 4 4.24 -22.45 -15.25
N PRO A 5 4.79 -21.25 -15.52
CA PRO A 5 6.04 -20.83 -14.90
C PRO A 5 5.67 -20.28 -13.52
N VAL A 6 5.72 -21.11 -12.48
CA VAL A 6 5.38 -20.62 -11.15
C VAL A 6 6.48 -19.69 -10.66
N ASP A 7 6.20 -18.39 -10.68
CA ASP A 7 6.86 -17.35 -9.89
C ASP A 7 6.64 -17.60 -8.38
N GLY A 8 7.14 -18.73 -7.90
CA GLY A 8 6.99 -19.21 -6.52
C GLY A 8 5.53 -19.38 -6.10
N GLY A 9 4.74 -20.15 -6.86
CA GLY A 9 3.37 -20.53 -6.45
C GLY A 9 2.27 -19.51 -6.77
N ARG A 10 2.57 -18.46 -7.57
CA ARG A 10 1.63 -17.39 -7.89
C ARG A 10 0.96 -17.56 -9.25
N THR A 11 -0.33 -17.28 -9.33
CA THR A 11 -1.08 -17.11 -10.58
C THR A 11 -1.66 -15.70 -10.64
N TYR A 12 -1.46 -15.01 -11.75
CA TYR A 12 -1.94 -13.64 -11.97
C TYR A 12 -3.08 -13.63 -12.98
N SER A 13 -4.07 -12.79 -12.76
CA SER A 13 -5.12 -12.48 -13.73
C SER A 13 -5.22 -10.98 -13.93
N TYR A 14 -5.59 -10.58 -15.14
CA TYR A 14 -5.64 -9.19 -15.57
C TYR A 14 -7.04 -8.83 -16.06
N ASP A 15 -7.41 -7.55 -15.95
CA ASP A 15 -8.64 -7.02 -16.51
C ASP A 15 -8.51 -6.74 -18.03
N ALA A 16 -9.59 -6.28 -18.66
CA ALA A 16 -9.64 -5.96 -20.09
C ALA A 16 -8.67 -4.83 -20.52
N PHE A 17 -8.15 -4.06 -19.57
CA PHE A 17 -7.15 -3.02 -19.80
C PHE A 17 -5.72 -3.50 -19.49
N ASN A 18 -5.53 -4.81 -19.34
CA ASN A 18 -4.27 -5.45 -18.99
C ASN A 18 -3.69 -4.99 -17.63
N ARG A 19 -4.56 -4.71 -16.65
CA ARG A 19 -4.16 -4.33 -15.28
C ARG A 19 -4.41 -5.49 -14.32
N LEU A 20 -3.56 -5.66 -13.32
CA LEU A 20 -3.67 -6.76 -12.35
C LEU A 20 -5.02 -6.71 -11.61
N SER A 21 -5.82 -7.76 -11.76
CA SER A 21 -7.16 -7.87 -11.16
C SER A 21 -7.24 -8.96 -10.08
N ARG A 22 -6.39 -9.99 -10.17
CA ARG A 22 -6.36 -11.09 -9.19
C ARG A 22 -4.97 -11.71 -9.08
N VAL A 23 -4.62 -12.11 -7.85
CA VAL A 23 -3.48 -12.99 -7.56
C VAL A 23 -3.97 -14.18 -6.76
N VAL A 24 -3.57 -15.38 -7.15
CA VAL A 24 -3.69 -16.58 -6.32
C VAL A 24 -2.30 -17.00 -5.90
N LYS A 25 -2.06 -17.16 -4.60
CA LYS A 25 -0.80 -17.68 -4.07
C LYS A 25 -1.11 -18.67 -2.96
N ASP A 26 -0.58 -19.88 -3.04
CA ASP A 26 -0.76 -20.91 -2.00
C ASP A 26 -2.25 -21.13 -1.64
N GLY A 27 -3.13 -21.09 -2.65
CA GLY A 27 -4.59 -21.19 -2.49
C GLY A 27 -5.30 -19.91 -2.03
N VAL A 28 -4.58 -18.89 -1.56
CA VAL A 28 -5.14 -17.60 -1.16
C VAL A 28 -5.40 -16.72 -2.37
N THR A 29 -6.66 -16.34 -2.57
CA THR A 29 -7.06 -15.40 -3.64
C THR A 29 -7.09 -13.97 -3.10
N THR A 30 -6.35 -13.07 -3.74
CA THR A 30 -6.45 -11.62 -3.55
C THR A 30 -7.02 -10.99 -4.81
N ASN A 31 -8.10 -10.22 -4.68
CA ASN A 31 -8.72 -9.47 -5.76
C ASN A 31 -8.40 -7.98 -5.65
N TYR A 32 -8.34 -7.31 -6.80
CA TYR A 32 -8.02 -5.89 -6.92
C TYR A 32 -9.03 -5.20 -7.83
N TRP A 33 -9.46 -4.00 -7.42
CA TRP A 33 -10.30 -3.12 -8.21
C TRP A 33 -9.52 -1.85 -8.51
N VAL A 34 -9.57 -1.42 -9.77
CA VAL A 34 -8.81 -0.28 -10.27
C VAL A 34 -9.78 0.64 -10.99
N ASN A 35 -9.81 1.92 -10.62
CA ASN A 35 -10.67 2.92 -11.26
C ASN A 35 -10.16 3.28 -12.67
N ALA A 36 -10.90 4.13 -13.39
CA ALA A 36 -10.52 4.57 -14.74
C ALA A 36 -9.17 5.32 -14.79
N LEU A 37 -8.73 5.91 -13.68
CA LEU A 37 -7.45 6.63 -13.56
C LEU A 37 -6.25 5.70 -13.26
N GLY A 38 -6.47 4.38 -13.23
CA GLY A 38 -5.39 3.41 -12.92
C GLY A 38 -5.08 3.29 -11.43
N GLN A 39 -5.92 3.84 -10.55
CA GLN A 39 -5.71 3.80 -9.10
C GLN A 39 -6.46 2.63 -8.48
N ARG A 40 -5.81 1.89 -7.59
CA ARG A 40 -6.41 0.75 -6.89
C ARG A 40 -7.41 1.23 -5.85
N THR A 41 -8.70 1.02 -6.04
CA THR A 41 -9.76 1.45 -5.11
C THR A 41 -10.09 0.41 -4.05
N TYR A 42 -9.82 -0.87 -4.31
CA TYR A 42 -10.13 -1.95 -3.37
C TYR A 42 -9.16 -3.13 -3.52
N LYS A 43 -8.86 -3.80 -2.40
CA LYS A 43 -8.09 -5.05 -2.30
C LYS A 43 -8.83 -5.97 -1.33
N ALA A 44 -9.07 -7.22 -1.69
CA ALA A 44 -9.77 -8.15 -0.80
C ALA A 44 -9.29 -9.60 -0.91
N GLN A 45 -9.18 -10.28 0.23
CA GLN A 45 -8.97 -11.72 0.37
C GLN A 45 -10.21 -12.41 1.01
N GLY A 46 -11.39 -11.79 0.86
CA GLY A 46 -12.60 -12.14 1.61
C GLY A 46 -12.74 -11.30 2.88
N ALA A 47 -13.90 -11.37 3.53
CA ALA A 47 -14.11 -10.67 4.79
C ALA A 47 -13.41 -11.42 5.95
N PRO A 48 -12.80 -10.71 6.91
CA PRO A 48 -12.71 -9.25 7.03
C PRO A 48 -11.48 -8.63 6.32
N ASN A 49 -10.68 -9.45 5.63
CA ASN A 49 -9.40 -9.12 4.99
C ASN A 49 -9.56 -8.29 3.71
N ALA A 50 -10.09 -7.07 3.86
CA ALA A 50 -10.25 -6.13 2.78
C ALA A 50 -9.79 -4.72 3.15
N SER A 51 -9.31 -4.00 2.14
CA SER A 51 -8.89 -2.61 2.24
C SER A 51 -9.41 -1.80 1.06
N GLY A 52 -9.85 -0.57 1.35
CA GLY A 52 -10.38 0.38 0.39
C GLY A 52 -9.55 1.65 0.43
N TYR A 53 -9.40 2.29 -0.72
CA TYR A 53 -8.42 3.36 -0.91
C TYR A 53 -9.09 4.60 -1.48
N VAL A 54 -8.81 5.75 -0.87
CA VAL A 54 -9.35 7.06 -1.26
C VAL A 54 -8.20 7.94 -1.72
N TYR A 55 -8.34 8.46 -2.94
CA TYR A 55 -7.35 9.30 -3.59
C TYR A 55 -7.84 10.75 -3.67
N GLY A 56 -6.92 11.69 -3.48
CA GLY A 56 -7.16 13.12 -3.61
C GLY A 56 -6.68 13.69 -4.95
N LEU A 57 -6.50 15.00 -4.98
CA LEU A 57 -5.90 15.71 -6.12
C LEU A 57 -4.51 15.15 -6.45
N GLY A 58 -4.18 15.08 -7.74
CA GLY A 58 -2.93 14.51 -8.22
C GLY A 58 -2.78 12.99 -8.02
N GLY A 59 -3.84 12.31 -7.54
CA GLY A 59 -3.80 10.86 -7.33
C GLY A 59 -3.05 10.40 -6.08
N LEU A 60 -2.80 11.32 -5.15
CA LEU A 60 -2.19 11.00 -3.86
C LEU A 60 -3.17 10.19 -3.01
N LEU A 61 -2.68 9.12 -2.36
CA LEU A 61 -3.49 8.36 -1.42
C LEU A 61 -3.71 9.21 -0.15
N MET A 62 -4.98 9.51 0.14
CA MET A 62 -5.41 10.36 1.25
C MET A 62 -5.95 9.56 2.43
N ALA A 63 -6.59 8.42 2.16
CA ALA A 63 -7.03 7.52 3.21
C ALA A 63 -7.08 6.07 2.74
N GLU A 64 -6.95 5.14 3.69
CA GLU A 64 -7.32 3.75 3.52
C GLU A 64 -8.25 3.30 4.65
N ARG A 65 -9.18 2.40 4.32
CA ARG A 65 -10.07 1.74 5.29
C ARG A 65 -9.76 0.26 5.29
N SER A 66 -9.47 -0.30 6.46
CA SER A 66 -9.43 -1.75 6.66
C SER A 66 -10.73 -2.24 7.31
N TRP A 67 -11.21 -3.40 6.86
CA TRP A 67 -12.38 -4.07 7.43
C TRP A 67 -12.03 -5.12 8.50
N ASP A 68 -10.75 -5.30 8.81
CA ASP A 68 -10.21 -6.16 9.89
C ASP A 68 -10.41 -5.60 11.32
N GLY A 69 -11.10 -4.47 11.45
CA GLY A 69 -11.30 -3.75 12.71
C GLY A 69 -10.36 -2.56 12.91
N SER A 70 -9.28 -2.43 12.12
CA SER A 70 -8.33 -1.31 12.21
C SER A 70 -8.91 0.03 11.74
N GLY A 71 -10.04 0.01 11.04
CA GLY A 71 -10.80 1.19 10.64
C GLY A 71 -10.08 2.07 9.61
N TRP A 72 -10.25 3.38 9.77
CA TRP A 72 -9.67 4.37 8.87
C TRP A 72 -8.25 4.74 9.27
N LYS A 73 -7.40 4.88 8.25
CA LYS A 73 -6.08 5.51 8.33
C LYS A 73 -6.05 6.67 7.33
N ASN A 74 -5.84 7.87 7.83
CA ASN A 74 -5.80 9.10 7.03
C ASN A 74 -4.38 9.62 6.94
N TYR A 75 -3.95 10.06 5.77
CA TYR A 75 -2.60 10.56 5.53
C TYR A 75 -2.58 12.09 5.55
N LEU A 76 -1.66 12.64 6.35
CA LEU A 76 -1.45 14.07 6.48
C LEU A 76 -0.32 14.48 5.53
N ARG A 77 -0.64 15.40 4.63
CA ARG A 77 0.31 15.87 3.61
C ARG A 77 0.40 17.38 3.59
N LEU A 78 1.58 17.89 3.27
CA LEU A 78 1.79 19.30 2.97
C LEU A 78 1.25 19.65 1.57
N PRO A 79 1.06 20.95 1.24
CA PRO A 79 0.57 21.37 -0.07
C PRO A 79 1.43 20.92 -1.26
N ASN A 80 2.72 20.66 -1.03
CA ASN A 80 3.65 20.10 -2.02
C ASN A 80 3.48 18.57 -2.22
N GLY A 81 2.58 17.92 -1.49
CA GLY A 81 2.32 16.47 -1.55
C GLY A 81 3.14 15.62 -0.58
N GLU A 82 4.07 16.22 0.17
CA GLU A 82 4.95 15.53 1.12
C GLU A 82 4.16 14.89 2.27
N LEU A 83 4.45 13.62 2.59
CA LEU A 83 3.81 12.88 3.67
C LEU A 83 4.50 13.20 5.01
N VAL A 84 3.77 13.87 5.91
CA VAL A 84 4.30 14.29 7.21
C VAL A 84 3.71 13.52 8.38
N GLY A 85 2.60 12.82 8.16
CA GLY A 85 1.95 12.09 9.24
C GLY A 85 0.79 11.23 8.79
N LEU A 86 0.21 10.52 9.75
CA LEU A 86 -1.03 9.81 9.59
C LEU A 86 -1.84 9.80 10.89
N VAL A 87 -3.14 9.62 10.75
CA VAL A 87 -4.08 9.45 11.86
C VAL A 87 -4.77 8.10 11.72
N GLN A 88 -4.76 7.32 12.79
CA GLN A 88 -5.48 6.05 12.87
C GLN A 88 -6.12 5.90 14.26
N GLY A 89 -7.44 5.75 14.31
CA GLY A 89 -8.17 5.81 15.58
C GLY A 89 -7.91 7.13 16.31
N ALA A 90 -7.51 7.05 17.58
CA ALA A 90 -7.08 8.21 18.37
C ALA A 90 -5.58 8.53 18.23
N GLY A 91 -4.82 7.74 17.46
CA GLY A 91 -3.38 7.90 17.30
C GLY A 91 -3.03 8.90 16.21
N LEU A 92 -2.18 9.87 16.57
CA LEU A 92 -1.48 10.74 15.63
C LEU A 92 -0.02 10.29 15.54
N TYR A 93 0.44 10.09 14.31
CA TYR A 93 1.78 9.61 14.03
C TYR A 93 2.50 10.55 13.06
N THR A 94 3.72 10.94 13.40
CA THR A 94 4.62 11.70 12.54
C THR A 94 5.38 10.73 11.64
N VAL A 95 5.41 11.01 10.35
CA VAL A 95 6.19 10.26 9.36
C VAL A 95 7.46 11.05 9.07
N HIS A 96 8.60 10.40 9.23
CA HIS A 96 9.91 10.95 8.90
C HIS A 96 10.36 10.34 7.59
N THR A 97 10.61 11.18 6.60
CA THR A 97 11.02 10.76 5.27
C THR A 97 12.50 11.05 5.03
N ASP A 98 13.10 10.33 4.08
CA ASP A 98 14.39 10.70 3.52
C ASP A 98 14.30 11.94 2.62
N HIS A 99 15.43 12.34 2.04
CA HIS A 99 15.52 13.48 1.11
C HIS A 99 14.69 13.33 -0.18
N LEU A 100 14.12 12.16 -0.46
CA LEU A 100 13.25 11.87 -1.60
C LEU A 100 11.79 11.70 -1.17
N GLY A 101 11.45 11.98 0.08
CA GLY A 101 10.09 11.82 0.60
C GLY A 101 9.70 10.36 0.86
N ARG A 102 10.65 9.42 0.86
CA ARG A 102 10.39 8.03 1.21
C ARG A 102 10.30 7.89 2.74
N PRO A 103 9.20 7.38 3.30
CA PRO A 103 9.08 7.15 4.74
C PRO A 103 10.15 6.17 5.26
N GLU A 104 10.89 6.56 6.29
CA GLU A 104 11.90 5.71 6.96
C GLU A 104 11.55 5.43 8.43
N LEU A 105 10.87 6.36 9.10
CA LEU A 105 10.50 6.23 10.51
C LEU A 105 9.09 6.79 10.77
N VAL A 106 8.36 6.18 11.69
CA VAL A 106 7.06 6.67 12.17
C VAL A 106 7.09 6.76 13.69
N THR A 107 6.72 7.91 14.25
CA THR A 107 6.72 8.16 15.70
C THR A 107 5.36 8.64 16.19
N ASN A 108 5.03 8.38 17.46
CA ASN A 108 3.86 8.96 18.13
C ASN A 108 4.28 10.05 19.13
N ALA A 109 3.31 10.61 19.87
CA ALA A 109 3.54 11.66 20.87
C ALA A 109 4.49 11.27 22.03
N SER A 110 4.76 9.98 22.25
CA SER A 110 5.60 9.51 23.36
C SER A 110 7.07 9.27 22.98
N GLN A 111 7.43 9.18 21.68
CA GLN A 111 8.77 8.82 21.14
C GLN A 111 9.39 7.49 21.66
N PRO A 112 10.22 6.78 20.86
CA PRO A 112 9.92 6.22 19.55
C PRO A 112 9.27 4.82 19.66
N ALA A 113 8.16 4.60 18.94
CA ALA A 113 7.80 3.24 18.51
C ALA A 113 8.66 2.89 17.28
N GLY A 114 9.96 2.64 17.51
CA GLY A 114 10.89 2.29 16.44
C GLY A 114 10.68 0.87 15.97
N TRP A 115 9.91 0.67 14.91
CA TRP A 115 10.01 -0.48 14.00
C TRP A 115 9.59 -0.04 12.59
N LEU A 116 10.36 -0.47 11.58
CA LEU A 116 10.14 -0.22 10.16
C LEU A 116 8.67 -0.42 9.80
N ALA A 117 7.96 0.67 9.50
CA ALA A 117 6.55 0.59 9.19
C ALA A 117 6.37 -0.26 7.92
N SER A 118 5.60 -1.35 8.03
CA SER A 118 4.81 -1.85 6.91
C SER A 118 3.81 -0.77 6.54
N MET A 119 4.29 0.25 5.85
CA MET A 119 3.42 1.15 5.14
C MET A 119 2.73 0.31 4.07
N SER A 120 1.41 0.49 3.94
CA SER A 120 0.62 -0.18 2.93
C SER A 120 1.36 -0.15 1.60
N THR A 121 1.43 -1.29 0.91
CA THR A 121 2.08 -1.40 -0.42
C THR A 121 1.58 -0.31 -1.39
N SER A 122 0.39 0.26 -1.16
CA SER A 122 -0.11 1.43 -1.89
C SER A 122 0.69 2.72 -1.65
N VAL A 123 1.07 3.04 -0.40
CA VAL A 123 1.87 4.24 -0.07
C VAL A 123 3.32 4.06 -0.46
N LEU A 124 3.88 2.87 -0.22
CA LEU A 124 5.25 2.54 -0.63
C LEU A 124 5.43 2.59 -2.15
N LEU A 125 4.43 2.11 -2.92
CA LEU A 125 4.48 2.18 -4.39
C LEU A 125 4.40 3.62 -4.92
N GLN A 126 3.68 4.52 -4.25
CA GLN A 126 3.69 5.95 -4.59
C GLN A 126 5.03 6.63 -4.27
N ALA A 127 5.72 6.22 -3.20
CA ALA A 127 7.05 6.76 -2.88
C ALA A 127 8.16 6.17 -3.78
N LEU A 128 8.02 4.92 -4.22
CA LEU A 128 8.99 4.23 -5.10
C LEU A 128 8.92 4.67 -6.56
N THR A 129 7.80 5.25 -7.01
CA THR A 129 7.66 5.80 -8.38
C THR A 129 8.29 7.19 -8.54
N ALA A 130 8.83 7.77 -7.47
CA ALA A 130 9.45 9.10 -7.48
C ALA A 130 11.01 9.09 -7.51
N SER A 131 11.68 7.92 -7.60
CA SER A 131 13.15 7.85 -7.63
C SER A 131 13.69 6.94 -8.75
N PRO A 132 14.40 7.47 -9.76
CA PRO A 132 15.11 6.69 -10.76
C PRO A 132 16.50 6.31 -10.21
N GLY A 133 16.57 5.34 -9.29
CA GLY A 133 17.86 5.00 -8.70
C GLY A 133 17.85 3.87 -7.69
N ARG A 134 17.94 2.63 -8.21
CA ARG A 134 18.48 1.42 -7.55
C ARG A 134 17.88 1.02 -6.18
N ARG A 135 17.23 -0.15 -6.13
CA ARG A 135 17.70 -1.30 -5.35
C ARG A 135 16.97 -2.59 -5.75
N ASN A 136 17.73 -3.68 -5.76
CA ASN A 136 17.41 -5.02 -6.25
C ASN A 136 16.12 -5.60 -5.67
N MET A 137 15.42 -6.39 -6.50
CA MET A 137 14.05 -6.92 -6.31
C MET A 137 13.90 -8.03 -5.24
N ASP A 138 14.70 -8.05 -4.17
CA ASP A 138 14.79 -9.23 -3.27
C ASP A 138 14.43 -9.01 -1.79
N THR A 139 13.66 -7.98 -1.45
CA THR A 139 13.14 -7.86 -0.06
C THR A 139 11.76 -7.22 -0.02
N LEU A 140 10.77 -7.94 -0.54
CA LEU A 140 9.36 -7.79 -0.16
C LEU A 140 8.93 -9.03 0.64
N GLN A 141 9.54 -9.19 1.81
CA GLN A 141 9.06 -10.12 2.84
C GLN A 141 7.93 -9.44 3.62
N ALA A 142 6.92 -10.25 3.93
CA ALA A 142 5.61 -9.89 4.42
C ALA A 142 5.60 -9.02 5.68
N VAL A 143 4.69 -8.04 5.72
CA VAL A 143 3.93 -7.73 6.93
C VAL A 143 2.47 -7.58 6.51
N THR A 144 1.81 -8.72 6.45
CA THR A 144 0.37 -8.88 6.72
C THR A 144 0.29 -10.20 7.47
N GLY A 145 0.35 -10.10 8.79
CA GLY A 145 -0.40 -11.01 9.66
C GLY A 145 -1.75 -10.37 9.91
#